data_AF-A0A538KHH3-F1
#
_entry.id   AF-A0A538KHH3-F1
#
_cell.length_a   1.000
_cell.length_b   1.000
_cell.length_c   1.000
_cell.angle_alpha   90.00
_cell.angle_beta   90.00
_cell.angle_gamma   90.00
#
_symmetry.space_group_name_H-M   'P 1'
#
loop_
_entity.id
_entity.type
_entity.pdbx_description
1 polymer ?
#
loop_
_entity_poly.entity_id
_entity_poly.type
_entity_poly.pdbx_seq_one_letter_code
_entity_poly.pdbx_strand_id
1 'polypeptide(L)'
;MARRPSRSERSVARWWRNVRRGRMQRTLAAATAFGALPLGLEIYFEHFRGSFGDKWMWTPVALSPGLAAAGVAGVRSERAAKTWLPALSALYCLDGLIGVITHVRGVARKPGGFGEPMFNIVMGPPLLAPGSLALVGGMGLAAAAFGRER
;
A
#
# COMPACT_ATOMS: atom_id res chain seq x y z
N MET A 1 24.78 40.11 6.47
CA MET A 1 24.67 39.41 5.17
C MET A 1 23.90 38.10 5.42
N ALA A 2 22.65 37.96 4.95
CA ALA A 2 21.84 36.77 5.24
C ALA A 2 22.26 35.59 4.34
N ARG A 3 22.68 34.47 4.94
CA ARG A 3 23.03 33.24 4.23
C ARG A 3 21.82 32.74 3.44
N ARG A 4 21.97 32.54 2.12
CA ARG A 4 20.92 31.93 1.31
C ARG A 4 20.71 30.49 1.78
N PRO A 5 19.46 30.03 1.94
CA PRO A 5 19.20 28.68 2.39
C PRO A 5 19.77 27.66 1.40
N SER A 6 20.20 26.51 1.88
CA SER A 6 20.69 25.42 1.04
C SER A 6 19.54 24.75 0.26
N ARG A 7 19.86 23.90 -0.72
CA ARG A 7 18.84 23.18 -1.51
C ARG A 7 18.00 22.25 -0.61
N SER A 8 18.60 21.62 0.39
CA SER A 8 17.90 20.78 1.37
C SER A 8 16.98 21.60 2.28
N GLU A 9 17.44 22.74 2.80
CA GLU A 9 16.63 23.65 3.63
C GLU A 9 15.39 24.15 2.88
N ARG A 10 15.52 24.50 1.58
CA ARG A 10 14.38 24.89 0.74
C ARG A 10 13.40 23.74 0.50
N SER A 11 13.88 22.51 0.33
CA SER A 11 13.03 21.32 0.14
C SER A 11 12.24 21.00 1.41
N VAL A 12 12.90 21.03 2.58
CA VAL A 12 12.27 20.83 3.89
C VAL A 12 11.23 21.91 4.17
N ALA A 13 11.53 23.19 3.90
CA ALA A 13 10.58 24.29 4.07
C ALA A 13 9.38 24.22 3.10
N ARG A 14 9.57 23.68 1.89
CA ARG A 14 8.50 23.46 0.91
C ARG A 14 7.63 22.27 1.33
N TRP A 15 8.25 21.20 1.81
CA TRP A 15 7.58 20.03 2.37
C TRP A 15 6.72 20.43 3.58
N TRP A 16 7.28 21.16 4.54
CA TRP A 16 6.54 21.68 5.70
C TRP A 16 5.38 22.60 5.32
N ARG A 17 5.52 23.42 4.28
CA ARG A 17 4.41 24.23 3.75
C ARG A 17 3.32 23.38 3.11
N ASN A 18 3.68 22.29 2.43
CA ASN A 18 2.70 21.36 1.85
C ASN A 18 1.95 20.58 2.93
N VAL A 19 2.63 20.20 4.02
CA VAL A 19 2.02 19.62 5.23
C VAL A 19 1.02 20.60 5.84
N ARG A 20 1.40 21.87 6.05
CA ARG A 20 0.52 22.90 6.61
C ARG A 20 -0.64 23.30 5.68
N ARG A 21 -0.51 23.11 4.37
CA ARG A 21 -1.52 23.47 3.37
C ARG A 21 -2.47 22.33 2.99
N GLY A 22 -2.37 21.13 3.57
CA GLY A 22 -3.31 20.02 3.32
C GLY A 22 -3.15 19.29 1.97
N ARG A 23 -2.07 19.58 1.22
CA ARG A 23 -1.76 18.88 -0.05
C ARG A 23 -1.34 17.43 0.14
N MET A 24 -0.84 17.10 1.33
CA MET A 24 -0.39 15.75 1.67
C MET A 24 -1.51 14.71 1.56
N GLN A 25 -2.73 15.04 2.00
CA GLN A 25 -3.89 14.14 1.90
C GLN A 25 -4.13 13.72 0.45
N ARG A 26 -4.20 14.70 -0.49
CA ARG A 26 -4.46 14.42 -1.91
C ARG A 26 -3.31 13.66 -2.54
N THR A 27 -2.06 14.03 -2.23
CA THR A 27 -0.88 13.31 -2.74
C THR A 27 -0.85 11.86 -2.27
N LEU A 28 -1.11 11.59 -0.99
CA LEU A 28 -1.15 10.23 -0.46
C LEU A 28 -2.35 9.43 -0.99
N ALA A 29 -3.52 10.06 -1.16
CA ALA A 29 -4.67 9.41 -1.79
C ALA A 29 -4.39 9.03 -3.25
N ALA A 30 -3.74 9.92 -4.02
CA ALA A 30 -3.31 9.64 -5.39
C ALA A 30 -2.24 8.53 -5.44
N ALA A 31 -1.25 8.58 -4.54
CA ALA A 31 -0.23 7.54 -4.43
C ALA A 31 -0.83 6.18 -4.05
N THR A 32 -1.84 6.17 -3.17
CA THR A 32 -2.57 4.97 -2.79
C THR A 32 -3.32 4.38 -3.98
N ALA A 33 -4.02 5.20 -4.77
CA ALA A 33 -4.71 4.75 -5.97
C ALA A 33 -3.75 4.20 -7.03
N PHE A 34 -2.66 4.93 -7.28
CA PHE A 34 -1.64 4.53 -8.24
C PHE A 34 -0.89 3.27 -7.78
N GLY A 35 -0.67 3.08 -6.49
CA GLY A 35 -0.05 1.87 -5.95
C GLY A 35 -0.98 0.65 -6.02
N ALA A 36 -2.25 0.81 -5.65
CA ALA A 36 -3.19 -0.31 -5.53
C ALA A 36 -3.54 -0.97 -6.88
N LEU A 37 -3.59 -0.23 -7.99
CA LEU A 37 -3.95 -0.77 -9.32
C LEU A 37 -2.92 -1.75 -9.90
N PRO A 38 -1.65 -1.35 -10.18
CA PRO A 38 -0.66 -2.25 -10.73
C PRO A 38 -0.35 -3.39 -9.75
N LEU A 39 -0.30 -3.09 -8.45
CA LEU A 39 -0.11 -4.11 -7.42
C LEU A 39 -1.25 -5.13 -7.44
N GLY A 40 -2.51 -4.69 -7.54
CA GLY A 40 -3.66 -5.58 -7.66
C GLY A 40 -3.61 -6.49 -8.88
N LEU A 41 -3.07 -6.00 -10.01
CA LEU A 41 -2.87 -6.80 -11.21
C LEU A 41 -1.77 -7.85 -11.02
N GLU A 42 -0.65 -7.48 -10.40
CA GLU A 42 0.42 -8.43 -10.05
C GLU A 42 -0.09 -9.52 -9.10
N ILE A 43 -0.83 -9.14 -8.05
CA ILE A 43 -1.48 -10.09 -7.12
C ILE A 43 -2.38 -11.05 -7.89
N TYR A 44 -3.21 -10.54 -8.81
CA TYR A 44 -4.13 -11.36 -9.59
C TYR A 44 -3.38 -12.44 -10.37
N PHE A 45 -2.30 -12.08 -11.07
CA PHE A 45 -1.51 -13.05 -11.83
C PHE A 45 -0.83 -14.07 -10.92
N GLU A 46 -0.28 -13.65 -9.79
CA GLU A 46 0.34 -14.56 -8.81
C GLU A 46 -0.67 -15.53 -8.18
N HIS A 47 -1.88 -15.06 -7.85
CA HIS A 47 -2.93 -15.90 -7.27
C HIS A 47 -3.56 -16.84 -8.29
N PHE A 48 -3.70 -16.37 -9.54
CA PHE A 48 -4.12 -17.21 -10.65
C PHE A 48 -3.10 -18.32 -10.93
N ARG A 49 -1.81 -17.98 -11.00
CA ARG A 49 -0.71 -18.95 -11.15
C ARG A 49 -0.62 -19.92 -9.98
N GLY A 50 -0.86 -19.43 -8.77
CA GLY A 50 -0.89 -20.23 -7.55
C GLY A 50 -2.09 -21.19 -7.45
N SER A 51 -3.14 -20.98 -8.25
CA SER A 51 -4.35 -21.82 -8.31
C SER A 51 -4.97 -22.09 -6.94
N PHE A 52 -5.11 -21.04 -6.12
CA PHE A 52 -5.62 -21.18 -4.76
C PHE A 52 -7.10 -21.57 -4.73
N GLY A 53 -7.41 -22.70 -4.09
CA GLY A 53 -8.78 -23.14 -3.80
C GLY A 53 -9.41 -22.44 -2.58
N ASP A 54 -8.58 -21.89 -1.68
CA ASP A 54 -9.08 -21.10 -0.55
C ASP A 54 -9.54 -19.71 -1.03
N LYS A 55 -10.82 -19.42 -0.82
CA LYS A 55 -11.44 -18.15 -1.20
C LYS A 55 -10.83 -16.96 -0.47
N TRP A 56 -10.30 -17.15 0.74
CA TRP A 56 -9.66 -16.09 1.51
C TRP A 56 -8.38 -15.58 0.84
N MET A 57 -7.69 -16.41 0.05
CA MET A 57 -6.52 -15.95 -0.70
C MET A 57 -6.87 -14.94 -1.80
N TRP A 58 -8.13 -14.81 -2.17
CA TRP A 58 -8.57 -13.88 -3.22
C TRP A 58 -9.00 -12.51 -2.68
N THR A 59 -9.02 -12.30 -1.36
CA THR A 59 -9.29 -10.99 -0.74
C THR A 59 -8.37 -9.87 -1.23
N PRO A 60 -7.04 -10.02 -1.37
CA PRO A 60 -6.18 -8.96 -1.88
C PRO A 60 -6.55 -8.53 -3.31
N VAL A 61 -6.97 -9.48 -4.15
CA VAL A 61 -7.45 -9.20 -5.52
C VAL A 61 -8.74 -8.38 -5.49
N ALA A 62 -9.70 -8.77 -4.66
CA ALA A 62 -10.98 -8.09 -4.54
C ALA A 62 -10.87 -6.68 -3.93
N LEU A 63 -9.99 -6.49 -2.95
CA LEU A 63 -9.82 -5.20 -2.27
C LEU A 63 -9.08 -4.17 -3.13
N SER A 64 -8.17 -4.60 -4.01
CA SER A 64 -7.34 -3.71 -4.84
C SER A 64 -8.13 -2.69 -5.69
N PRO A 65 -9.14 -3.08 -6.50
CA PRO A 65 -9.94 -2.11 -7.26
C PRO A 65 -10.76 -1.19 -6.35
N GLY A 66 -11.25 -1.70 -5.21
CA GLY A 66 -11.97 -0.89 -4.22
C GLY A 66 -11.08 0.20 -3.63
N LEU A 67 -9.86 -0.16 -3.20
CA LEU A 67 -8.90 0.80 -2.66
C LEU A 67 -8.47 1.82 -3.71
N ALA A 68 -8.25 1.39 -4.95
CA ALA A 68 -7.94 2.29 -6.06
C ALA A 68 -9.06 3.33 -6.28
N ALA A 69 -10.31 2.87 -6.34
CA ALA A 69 -11.47 3.74 -6.49
C ALA A 69 -11.59 4.73 -5.31
N ALA A 70 -11.37 4.26 -4.08
CA ALA A 70 -11.39 5.13 -2.89
C ALA A 70 -10.24 6.14 -2.86
N GLY A 71 -9.04 5.78 -3.34
CA GLY A 71 -7.94 6.72 -3.51
C GLY A 71 -8.27 7.82 -4.53
N VAL A 72 -8.80 7.45 -5.71
CA VAL A 72 -9.26 8.42 -6.73
C VAL A 72 -10.37 9.32 -6.17
N ALA A 73 -11.35 8.74 -5.48
CA ALA A 73 -12.42 9.49 -4.82
C ALA A 73 -11.87 10.42 -3.73
N GLY A 74 -10.89 9.97 -2.94
CA GLY A 74 -10.24 10.74 -1.88
C GLY A 74 -9.41 11.92 -2.40
N VAL A 75 -8.89 11.87 -3.63
CA VAL A 75 -8.30 13.05 -4.28
C VAL A 75 -9.36 14.13 -4.50
N ARG A 76 -10.53 13.75 -5.00
CA ARG A 76 -11.59 14.69 -5.40
C ARG A 76 -12.49 15.13 -4.25
N SER A 77 -12.75 14.27 -3.27
CA SER A 77 -13.74 14.48 -2.21
C SER A 77 -13.13 14.35 -0.82
N GLU A 78 -13.32 15.38 0.01
CA GLU A 78 -12.93 15.36 1.43
C GLU A 78 -13.63 14.26 2.20
N ARG A 79 -14.94 14.11 1.95
CA ARG A 79 -15.75 13.09 2.60
C ARG A 79 -15.19 11.70 2.29
N ALA A 80 -14.91 11.40 1.02
CA ALA A 80 -14.32 10.11 0.64
C ALA A 80 -12.94 9.88 1.27
N ALA A 81 -12.10 10.93 1.34
CA ALA A 81 -10.79 10.87 1.99
C ALA A 81 -10.87 10.60 3.50
N LYS A 82 -11.99 10.91 4.15
CA LYS A 82 -12.21 10.73 5.60
C LYS A 82 -13.11 9.54 5.94
N THR A 83 -13.79 8.94 4.96
CA THR A 83 -14.67 7.77 5.18
C THR A 83 -14.18 6.53 4.46
N TRP A 84 -14.24 6.51 3.13
CA TRP A 84 -14.03 5.31 2.31
C TRP A 84 -12.55 4.96 2.17
N LEU A 85 -11.70 5.97 1.93
CA LEU A 85 -10.26 5.77 1.82
C LEU A 85 -9.68 5.10 3.07
N PRO A 86 -9.84 5.65 4.31
CA PRO A 86 -9.27 5.00 5.49
C PRO A 86 -9.87 3.62 5.77
N ALA A 87 -11.16 3.39 5.51
CA ALA A 87 -11.79 2.09 5.74
C ALA A 87 -11.18 1.00 4.84
N LEU A 88 -11.10 1.24 3.53
CA LEU A 88 -10.51 0.27 2.60
C LEU A 88 -8.99 0.16 2.77
N SER A 89 -8.32 1.27 3.10
CA SER A 89 -6.90 1.26 3.45
C SER A 89 -6.59 0.43 4.69
N ALA A 90 -7.45 0.47 5.72
CA ALA A 90 -7.31 -0.38 6.90
C ALA A 90 -7.43 -1.86 6.52
N LEU A 91 -8.47 -2.22 5.77
CA LEU A 91 -8.68 -3.60 5.32
C LEU A 91 -7.51 -4.10 4.47
N TYR A 92 -7.06 -3.31 3.50
CA TYR A 92 -5.93 -3.65 2.65
C TYR A 92 -4.61 -3.78 3.43
N CYS A 93 -4.43 -2.92 4.44
CA CYS A 93 -3.25 -2.98 5.31
C CYS A 93 -3.25 -4.27 6.15
N LEU A 94 -4.38 -4.58 6.78
CA LEU A 94 -4.56 -5.79 7.58
C LEU A 94 -4.41 -7.06 6.72
N ASP A 95 -4.98 -7.06 5.51
CA ASP A 95 -4.84 -8.15 4.55
C ASP A 95 -3.38 -8.39 4.18
N GLY A 96 -2.62 -7.32 3.89
CA GLY A 96 -1.18 -7.40 3.66
C GLY A 96 -0.39 -7.94 4.87
N LEU A 97 -0.70 -7.49 6.09
CA LEU A 97 -0.04 -7.98 7.30
C LEU A 97 -0.32 -9.48 7.55
N ILE A 98 -1.57 -9.91 7.36
CA ILE A 98 -1.95 -11.33 7.41
C ILE A 98 -1.22 -12.12 6.31
N GLY A 99 -1.16 -11.56 5.11
CA GLY A 99 -0.44 -12.12 3.96
C GLY A 99 1.06 -12.34 4.23
N VAL A 100 1.72 -11.42 4.94
CA VAL A 100 3.13 -11.61 5.33
C VAL A 100 3.27 -12.85 6.22
N ILE A 101 2.37 -13.02 7.19
CA ILE A 101 2.39 -14.18 8.09
C ILE A 101 2.16 -15.47 7.30
N THR A 102 1.16 -15.50 6.40
CA THR A 102 0.84 -16.70 5.61
C THR A 102 1.94 -17.03 4.61
N HIS A 103 2.59 -16.02 4.00
CA HIS A 103 3.72 -16.22 3.10
C HIS A 103 4.97 -16.74 3.82
N VAL A 104 5.30 -16.19 5.00
CA VAL A 104 6.41 -16.70 5.83
C VAL A 104 6.16 -18.16 6.23
N ARG A 105 4.93 -18.49 6.65
CA ARG A 105 4.53 -19.88 6.94
C ARG A 105 4.60 -20.75 5.68
N GLY A 106 4.28 -20.20 4.51
CA GLY A 106 4.40 -20.88 3.22
C GLY A 106 5.84 -21.23 2.88
N VAL A 107 6.80 -20.32 3.11
CA VAL A 107 8.23 -20.60 2.96
C VAL A 107 8.67 -21.73 3.89
N ALA A 108 8.27 -21.69 5.16
CA ALA A 108 8.62 -22.74 6.13
C ALA A 108 8.11 -24.14 5.73
N ARG A 109 7.01 -24.21 4.96
CA ARG A 109 6.37 -25.46 4.50
C ARG A 109 6.88 -25.96 3.14
N LYS A 110 7.64 -25.15 2.40
CA LYS A 110 8.26 -25.56 1.13
C LYS A 110 9.45 -26.51 1.39
N PRO A 111 9.82 -27.37 0.42
CA PRO A 111 11.05 -28.17 0.52
C PRO A 111 12.26 -27.30 0.90
N GLY A 112 13.06 -27.78 1.85
CA GLY A 112 14.22 -27.04 2.38
C GLY A 112 13.91 -25.91 3.36
N GLY A 113 12.64 -25.45 3.44
CA GLY A 113 12.21 -24.40 4.37
C GLY A 113 13.13 -23.16 4.33
N PHE A 114 13.49 -22.63 5.49
CA PHE A 114 14.45 -21.53 5.58
C PHE A 114 15.92 -21.94 5.35
N GLY A 115 16.21 -23.24 5.24
CA GLY A 115 17.55 -23.76 4.92
C GLY A 115 17.93 -23.58 3.45
N GLU A 116 16.96 -23.42 2.56
CA GLU A 116 17.16 -23.23 1.11
C GLU A 116 16.59 -21.88 0.63
N PRO A 117 17.18 -20.74 1.05
CA PRO A 117 16.61 -19.41 0.79
C PRO A 117 16.59 -19.06 -0.70
N MET A 118 17.61 -19.44 -1.47
CA MET A 118 17.67 -19.15 -2.91
C MET A 118 16.57 -19.90 -3.67
N PHE A 119 16.33 -21.16 -3.33
CA PHE A 119 15.22 -21.92 -3.89
C PHE A 119 13.88 -21.26 -3.57
N ASN A 120 13.67 -20.86 -2.31
CA ASN A 120 12.40 -20.28 -1.88
C ASN A 120 12.17 -18.82 -2.29
N ILE A 121 13.21 -18.08 -2.66
CA ILE A 121 13.05 -16.77 -3.33
C ILE A 121 12.44 -16.93 -4.72
N VAL A 122 12.83 -17.99 -5.45
CA VAL A 122 12.38 -18.21 -6.83
C VAL A 122 11.09 -19.04 -6.89
N MET A 123 10.99 -20.07 -6.06
CA MET A 123 9.92 -21.08 -6.10
C MET A 123 8.94 -20.99 -4.94
N GLY A 124 9.26 -20.18 -3.93
CA GLY A 124 8.41 -19.94 -2.76
C GLY A 124 7.41 -18.81 -2.99
N PRO A 125 6.51 -18.58 -2.02
CA PRO A 125 5.57 -17.48 -2.10
C PRO A 125 6.31 -16.12 -2.04
N PRO A 126 5.89 -15.12 -2.83
CA PRO A 126 6.60 -13.84 -2.89
C PRO A 126 6.44 -13.07 -1.57
N LEU A 127 7.49 -13.00 -0.75
CA LEU A 127 7.43 -12.39 0.58
C LEU A 127 7.17 -10.88 0.57
N LEU A 128 7.66 -10.18 -0.46
CA LEU A 128 7.54 -8.72 -0.56
C LEU A 128 6.15 -8.26 -1.00
N ALA A 129 5.42 -9.10 -1.75
CA ALA A 129 4.09 -8.76 -2.27
C ALA A 129 3.08 -8.39 -1.16
N PRO A 130 2.83 -9.23 -0.13
CA PRO A 130 1.90 -8.85 0.95
C PRO A 130 2.42 -7.69 1.81
N GLY A 131 3.74 -7.51 1.94
CA GLY A 131 4.32 -6.34 2.59
C GLY A 131 4.01 -5.03 1.84
N SER A 132 4.00 -5.07 0.51
CA SER A 132 3.62 -3.91 -0.31
C SER A 132 2.14 -3.55 -0.17
N LEU A 133 1.25 -4.53 0.05
CA LEU A 133 -0.16 -4.28 0.40
C LEU A 133 -0.29 -3.49 1.70
N ALA A 134 0.42 -3.95 2.73
CA ALA A 134 0.48 -3.27 4.02
C ALA A 134 0.94 -1.81 3.87
N LEU A 135 1.98 -1.58 3.06
CA LEU A 135 2.49 -0.25 2.78
C LEU A 135 1.47 0.65 2.05
N VAL A 136 0.85 0.15 0.98
CA VAL A 136 -0.13 0.90 0.19
C VAL A 136 -1.38 1.23 1.02
N GLY A 137 -1.87 0.27 1.82
CA GLY A 137 -2.92 0.53 2.79
C GLY A 137 -2.50 1.58 3.82
N GLY A 138 -1.29 1.46 4.37
CA GLY A 138 -0.71 2.44 5.29
C GLY A 138 -0.64 3.87 4.73
N MET A 139 -0.34 4.04 3.45
CA MET A 139 -0.35 5.35 2.78
C MET A 139 -1.74 6.00 2.79
N GLY A 140 -2.80 5.22 2.52
CA GLY A 140 -4.16 5.76 2.53
C GLY A 140 -4.70 6.02 3.93
N LEU A 141 -4.29 5.26 4.94
CA LEU A 141 -4.51 5.60 6.36
C LEU A 141 -3.81 6.91 6.73
N ALA A 142 -2.55 7.07 6.32
CA ALA A 142 -1.81 8.30 6.54
C ALA A 142 -2.49 9.49 5.83
N ALA A 143 -3.05 9.29 4.63
CA ALA A 143 -3.82 10.31 3.92
C ALA A 143 -4.97 10.85 4.77
N ALA A 144 -5.69 9.97 5.48
CA ALA A 144 -6.80 10.34 6.35
C ALA A 144 -6.37 11.11 7.61
N ALA A 145 -5.11 10.98 8.05
CA ALA A 145 -4.58 11.73 9.19
C ALA A 145 -4.28 13.20 8.86
N PHE A 146 -4.06 13.55 7.58
CA PHE A 146 -3.79 14.94 7.16
C PHE A 146 -5.08 15.73 6.91
N GLY A 147 -5.04 17.05 7.14
CA GLY A 147 -6.09 17.99 6.73
C GLY A 147 -6.15 18.16 5.22
N ARG A 148 -7.30 18.57 4.66
CA ARG A 148 -7.47 18.83 3.23
C ARG A 148 -7.31 20.32 2.91
N GLU A 149 -6.67 20.62 1.77
CA GLU A 149 -6.66 21.99 1.25
C GLU A 149 -8.06 22.40 0.76
N ARG A 150 -8.53 23.58 1.17
CA ARG A 150 -9.74 24.21 0.66
C ARG A 150 -9.46 24.88 -0.68
#